data_AF-A0A920TKU8-F1
#
_entry.id   AF-A0A920TKU8-F1
#
_cell.length_a   1.000
_cell.length_b   1.000
_cell.length_c   1.000
_cell.angle_alpha   90.00
_cell.angle_beta   90.00
_cell.angle_gamma   90.00
#
_symmetry.space_group_name_H-M   'P 1'
#
loop_
_entity.id
_entity.type
_entity.pdbx_description
1 polymer ?
#
loop_
_entity_poly.entity_id
_entity_poly.type
_entity_poly.pdbx_seq_one_letter_code
_entity_poly.pdbx_strand_id
1 'polypeptide(L)'
;MPRKNSLLFNKKKKSKRGGHKDLQGSLINSAIVVLSLLLVAFIFSFTTRQTHRGVPIEVTFPALPEQPRLAVEIYEQKPVMDIEVEILNGCGIAGLASKVSDLLRNNNVDVVRSENADNFNYTQTMLILRNENLEDLNYVAKTLGLDPGKDPRVIHQPDESLSVDLTLILGKDFNSIKSIQTYIDN
;
A
#
# COMPACT_ATOMS: atom_id res chain seq x y z
N MET A 1 99.16 24.85 51.81
CA MET A 1 99.02 25.38 50.43
C MET A 1 98.73 24.22 49.50
N PRO A 2 98.11 24.42 48.32
CA PRO A 2 97.11 25.42 47.91
C PRO A 2 95.74 24.68 47.74
N ARG A 3 94.71 25.03 46.96
CA ARG A 3 94.25 26.28 46.28
C ARG A 3 92.70 26.21 46.27
N LYS A 4 91.98 27.34 46.34
CA LYS A 4 90.52 27.40 46.06
C LYS A 4 90.28 27.49 44.55
N ASN A 5 89.14 26.96 44.07
CA ASN A 5 88.47 27.44 42.86
C ASN A 5 86.96 27.46 43.10
N SER A 6 86.34 28.65 43.06
CA SER A 6 84.91 28.85 43.28
C SER A 6 84.19 29.05 41.95
N LEU A 7 83.38 28.08 41.53
CA LEU A 7 82.51 28.23 40.36
C LEU A 7 81.23 28.99 40.75
N LEU A 8 81.05 30.17 40.17
CA LEU A 8 79.88 31.02 40.36
C LEU A 8 78.67 30.46 39.58
N PHE A 9 77.78 29.74 40.26
CA PHE A 9 76.55 29.23 39.66
C PHE A 9 75.47 30.33 39.55
N ASN A 10 75.27 30.84 38.34
CA ASN A 10 74.23 31.82 38.02
C ASN A 10 72.83 31.17 37.99
N LYS A 11 72.09 31.20 39.11
CA LYS A 11 70.69 30.77 39.17
C LYS A 11 69.75 31.78 38.49
N LYS A 12 69.44 31.55 37.20
CA LYS A 12 68.31 32.22 36.54
C LYS A 12 67.01 31.93 37.29
N LYS A 13 66.37 32.99 37.79
CA LYS A 13 65.10 32.96 38.54
C LYS A 13 63.97 32.58 37.58
N LYS A 14 63.48 31.33 37.61
CA LYS A 14 62.28 30.93 36.83
C LYS A 14 61.04 31.64 37.43
N SER A 15 60.49 32.58 36.67
CA SER A 15 59.22 33.23 36.99
C SER A 15 58.07 32.21 36.98
N LYS A 16 57.48 31.92 38.15
CA LYS A 16 56.15 31.30 38.22
C LYS A 16 55.11 32.36 37.82
N ARG A 17 54.76 32.43 36.53
CA ARG A 17 53.45 32.96 36.13
C ARG A 17 52.44 31.86 36.40
N GLY A 18 51.58 32.07 37.39
CA GLY A 18 50.43 31.19 37.61
C GLY A 18 49.52 31.27 36.39
N GLY A 19 49.32 30.15 35.70
CA GLY A 19 48.39 30.09 34.57
C GLY A 19 46.98 30.34 35.08
N HIS A 20 46.31 31.35 34.54
CA HIS A 20 44.86 31.47 34.65
C HIS A 20 44.29 30.19 34.04
N LYS A 21 43.54 29.40 34.82
CA LYS A 21 42.95 28.17 34.30
C LYS A 21 41.94 28.57 33.23
N ASP A 22 42.14 28.12 32.00
CA ASP A 22 41.18 28.29 30.92
C ASP A 22 39.96 27.40 31.20
N LEU A 23 39.07 27.94 32.02
CA LEU A 23 37.86 27.26 32.47
C LEU A 23 36.90 27.04 31.29
N GLN A 24 36.90 27.93 30.29
CA GLN A 24 36.08 27.79 29.09
C GLN A 24 36.59 26.63 28.21
N GLY A 25 37.90 26.57 27.91
CA GLY A 25 38.49 25.43 27.20
C GLY A 25 38.29 24.10 27.93
N SER A 26 38.40 24.09 29.26
CA SER A 26 38.14 22.89 30.07
C SER A 26 36.66 22.45 30.02
N LEU A 27 35.72 23.39 30.03
CA LEU A 27 34.29 23.10 29.92
C LEU A 27 33.94 22.57 28.52
N ILE A 28 34.46 23.18 27.46
CA ILE A 28 34.25 22.75 26.07
C ILE A 28 34.77 21.32 25.88
N ASN A 29 35.99 21.01 26.34
CA ASN A 29 36.54 19.65 26.25
C ASN A 29 35.69 18.63 27.03
N SER A 30 35.15 19.00 28.20
CA SER A 30 34.25 18.13 28.95
C SER A 30 32.91 17.90 28.23
N ALA A 31 32.35 18.92 27.59
CA ALA A 31 31.12 18.82 26.81
C ALA A 31 31.30 17.92 25.57
N ILE A 32 32.45 18.00 24.90
CA ILE A 32 32.80 17.11 23.78
C ILE A 32 32.80 15.64 24.23
N VAL A 33 33.46 15.33 25.36
CA VAL A 33 33.51 13.95 25.90
C VAL A 33 32.12 13.42 26.24
N VAL A 34 31.27 14.23 26.88
CA VAL A 34 29.88 13.85 27.21
C VAL A 34 29.06 13.63 25.93
N LEU A 35 29.20 14.50 24.94
CA LEU A 35 28.49 14.37 23.66
C LEU A 35 28.93 13.12 22.88
N SER A 36 30.23 12.81 22.86
CA SER A 36 30.74 11.58 22.26
C SER A 36 30.18 10.32 22.94
N LEU A 37 30.09 10.30 24.27
CA LEU A 37 29.49 9.19 25.03
C LEU A 37 28.00 9.01 24.70
N LEU A 38 27.23 10.11 24.62
CA LEU A 38 25.82 10.07 24.23
C LEU A 38 25.64 9.56 22.78
N LEU A 39 26.50 9.97 21.86
CA LEU A 39 26.43 9.56 20.45
C LEU A 39 26.72 8.05 20.31
N VAL A 40 27.73 7.53 21.01
CA VAL A 40 28.03 6.09 21.06
C VAL A 40 26.87 5.30 21.67
N ALA A 41 26.30 5.76 22.79
CA ALA A 41 25.15 5.12 23.42
C ALA A 41 23.91 5.13 22.51
N PHE A 42 23.68 6.22 21.77
CA PHE A 42 22.58 6.33 20.81
C PHE A 42 22.76 5.38 19.62
N ILE A 43 23.95 5.32 19.02
CA ILE A 43 24.26 4.35 17.94
C ILE A 43 24.03 2.91 18.44
N PHE A 44 24.57 2.56 19.61
CA PHE A 44 24.38 1.23 20.19
C PHE A 44 22.90 0.91 20.43
N SER A 45 22.14 1.85 21.00
CA SER A 45 20.69 1.71 21.23
C SER A 45 19.89 1.59 19.94
N PHE A 46 20.27 2.31 18.88
CA PHE A 46 19.62 2.24 17.58
C PHE A 46 19.92 0.91 16.88
N THR A 47 21.19 0.49 16.82
CA THR A 47 21.60 -0.77 16.20
C THR A 47 20.97 -1.98 16.88
N THR A 48 20.94 -2.02 18.21
CA THR A 48 20.29 -3.11 18.98
C THR A 48 18.76 -3.14 18.83
N ARG A 49 18.14 -2.05 18.38
CA ARG A 49 16.69 -1.97 18.12
C ARG A 49 16.32 -2.29 16.67
N GLN A 50 17.27 -2.14 15.74
CA GLN A 50 17.10 -2.38 14.30
C GLN A 50 17.34 -3.84 13.88
N THR A 51 17.95 -4.68 14.73
CA THR A 51 18.10 -6.13 14.44
C THR A 51 16.77 -6.87 14.60
N HIS A 52 15.91 -6.69 13.60
CA HIS A 52 14.74 -7.47 13.21
C HIS A 52 14.28 -8.53 14.21
N ARG A 53 13.21 -8.22 14.96
CA ARG A 53 12.19 -9.23 15.26
C ARG A 53 11.43 -9.53 13.97
N GLY A 54 12.08 -10.23 13.05
CA GLY A 54 11.37 -10.99 12.04
C GLY A 54 10.52 -12.00 12.80
N VAL A 55 9.20 -11.86 12.75
CA VAL A 55 8.32 -12.97 13.10
C VAL A 55 8.74 -14.12 12.18
N PRO A 56 9.09 -15.31 12.69
CA PRO A 56 9.32 -16.45 11.83
C PRO A 56 8.01 -16.68 11.08
N ILE A 57 8.00 -16.37 9.79
CA ILE A 57 6.88 -16.70 8.92
C ILE A 57 6.96 -18.21 8.73
N GLU A 58 6.31 -18.93 9.62
CA GLU A 58 6.10 -20.36 9.47
C GLU A 58 5.24 -20.56 8.22
N VAL A 59 5.89 -20.94 7.13
CA VAL A 59 5.24 -21.08 5.82
C VAL A 59 4.44 -22.38 5.81
N THR A 60 3.32 -22.39 6.54
CA THR A 60 2.33 -23.46 6.47
C THR A 60 1.66 -23.42 5.11
N PHE A 61 2.25 -24.12 4.14
CA PHE A 61 1.56 -24.48 2.92
C PHE A 61 0.29 -25.26 3.31
N PRO A 62 -0.90 -24.86 2.84
CA PRO A 62 -2.09 -25.66 3.08
C PRO A 62 -1.86 -27.05 2.50
N ALA A 63 -2.32 -28.09 3.22
CA ALA A 63 -2.25 -29.44 2.71
C ALA A 63 -2.97 -29.48 1.34
N LEU A 64 -2.23 -29.86 0.30
CA LEU A 64 -2.84 -30.16 -0.99
C LEU A 64 -3.91 -31.24 -0.77
N PRO A 65 -5.07 -31.17 -1.46
CA PRO A 65 -6.07 -32.20 -1.34
C PRO A 65 -5.43 -33.57 -1.64
N GLU A 66 -5.76 -34.58 -0.83
CA GLU A 66 -5.15 -35.93 -0.92
C GLU A 66 -5.29 -36.57 -2.32
N GLN A 67 -6.19 -36.04 -3.14
CA GLN A 67 -6.37 -36.40 -4.54
C GLN A 67 -6.28 -35.15 -5.42
N PRO A 68 -5.41 -35.11 -6.44
CA PRO A 68 -5.40 -34.04 -7.42
C PRO A 68 -6.67 -34.13 -8.27
N ARG A 69 -7.57 -33.16 -8.10
CA ARG A 69 -8.75 -33.02 -8.95
C ARG A 69 -8.33 -32.60 -10.36
N LEU A 70 -8.96 -33.14 -11.40
CA LEU A 70 -8.71 -32.65 -12.75
C LEU A 70 -9.15 -31.19 -12.85
N ALA A 71 -8.37 -30.37 -13.57
CA ALA A 71 -8.74 -28.99 -13.85
C ALA A 71 -10.13 -28.91 -14.50
N VAL A 72 -10.45 -29.85 -15.39
CA VAL A 72 -11.76 -30.00 -16.04
C VAL A 72 -12.90 -30.07 -15.02
N GLU A 73 -12.79 -30.89 -13.98
CA GLU A 73 -13.84 -31.01 -12.93
C GLU A 73 -14.03 -29.73 -12.10
N ILE A 74 -13.02 -28.87 -12.03
CA ILE A 74 -13.11 -27.57 -11.34
C ILE A 74 -13.82 -26.57 -12.24
N TYR A 75 -13.43 -26.50 -13.52
CA TYR A 75 -14.09 -25.66 -14.53
C TYR A 75 -15.55 -26.06 -14.75
N GLU A 76 -15.89 -27.35 -14.81
CA GLU A 76 -17.28 -27.83 -14.94
C GLU A 76 -18.15 -27.48 -13.73
N GLN A 77 -17.56 -27.39 -12.53
CA GLN A 77 -18.31 -27.03 -11.30
C GLN A 77 -18.55 -25.53 -11.16
N LYS A 78 -17.66 -24.70 -11.70
CA LYS A 78 -17.75 -23.23 -11.70
C LYS A 78 -17.11 -22.67 -12.97
N PRO A 79 -17.80 -22.71 -14.12
CA PRO A 79 -17.29 -22.07 -15.33
C PRO A 79 -17.17 -20.57 -15.07
N VAL A 80 -16.01 -19.99 -15.36
CA VAL A 80 -15.93 -18.53 -15.56
C VAL A 80 -16.70 -18.26 -16.85
N MET A 81 -17.65 -17.33 -16.79
CA MET A 81 -18.35 -16.87 -17.97
C MET A 81 -17.39 -16.03 -18.81
N ASP A 82 -17.38 -16.26 -20.11
CA ASP A 82 -16.61 -15.47 -21.09
C ASP A 82 -17.31 -14.12 -21.31
N ILE A 83 -17.34 -13.30 -20.24
CA ILE A 83 -17.98 -11.98 -20.16
C ILE A 83 -16.93 -11.02 -19.61
N GLU A 84 -16.35 -10.19 -20.46
CA GLU A 84 -15.33 -9.22 -20.09
C GLU A 84 -15.96 -7.90 -19.64
N VAL A 85 -15.80 -7.56 -18.36
CA VAL A 85 -16.33 -6.33 -17.77
C VAL A 85 -15.21 -5.38 -17.33
N GLU A 86 -15.31 -4.11 -17.71
CA GLU A 86 -14.57 -3.02 -17.06
C GLU A 86 -15.44 -2.29 -16.03
N ILE A 87 -14.83 -1.82 -14.93
CA ILE A 87 -15.53 -1.06 -13.89
C ILE A 87 -14.89 0.32 -13.73
N LEU A 88 -15.69 1.37 -13.88
CA LEU A 88 -15.25 2.77 -13.79
C LEU A 88 -15.83 3.45 -12.56
N ASN A 89 -14.98 3.96 -11.67
CA ASN A 89 -15.39 4.73 -10.50
C ASN A 89 -15.79 6.17 -10.89
N GLY A 90 -17.08 6.40 -11.10
CA GLY A 90 -17.67 7.71 -11.41
C GLY A 90 -18.15 8.51 -10.20
N CYS A 91 -18.04 7.98 -8.98
CA CYS A 91 -18.52 8.63 -7.75
C CYS A 91 -17.41 9.20 -6.85
N GLY A 92 -16.16 8.80 -7.08
CA GLY A 92 -14.98 9.29 -6.36
C GLY A 92 -14.69 8.58 -5.02
N ILE A 93 -15.40 7.49 -4.71
CA ILE A 93 -15.15 6.71 -3.48
C ILE A 93 -13.97 5.77 -3.73
N ALA A 94 -12.87 5.97 -2.99
CA ALA A 94 -11.67 5.14 -3.12
C ALA A 94 -11.96 3.66 -2.81
N GLY A 95 -11.45 2.75 -3.66
CA GLY A 95 -11.61 1.30 -3.50
C GLY A 95 -12.97 0.72 -3.89
N LEU A 96 -13.98 1.55 -4.21
CA LEU A 96 -15.32 1.06 -4.55
C LEU A 96 -15.31 0.14 -5.79
N ALA A 97 -14.65 0.54 -6.87
CA ALA A 97 -14.56 -0.28 -8.09
C ALA A 97 -13.89 -1.63 -7.85
N SER A 98 -12.89 -1.71 -6.94
CA SER A 98 -12.28 -2.97 -6.53
C SER A 98 -13.28 -3.86 -5.78
N LYS A 99 -14.02 -3.33 -4.80
CA LYS A 99 -15.07 -4.10 -4.10
C LYS A 99 -16.12 -4.64 -5.06
N VAL A 100 -16.55 -3.86 -6.05
CA VAL A 100 -17.52 -4.33 -7.05
C VAL A 100 -16.89 -5.31 -8.06
N SER A 101 -15.59 -5.23 -8.31
CA SER A 101 -14.86 -6.26 -9.07
C SER A 101 -14.93 -7.61 -8.37
N ASP A 102 -14.73 -7.62 -7.05
CA ASP A 102 -14.76 -8.84 -6.25
C ASP A 102 -16.19 -9.41 -6.17
N LEU A 103 -17.23 -8.56 -6.11
CA LEU A 103 -18.63 -8.98 -6.25
C LEU A 103 -18.85 -9.72 -7.59
N LEU A 104 -18.46 -9.13 -8.72
CA LEU A 104 -18.71 -9.72 -10.04
C LEU A 104 -17.91 -11.01 -10.26
N ARG A 105 -16.63 -11.05 -9.85
CA ARG A 105 -15.82 -12.29 -9.91
C ARG A 105 -16.37 -13.41 -9.04
N ASN A 106 -16.93 -13.09 -7.86
CA ASN A 106 -17.63 -14.07 -7.03
C ASN A 106 -18.91 -14.63 -7.68
N ASN A 107 -19.44 -13.96 -8.71
CA ASN A 107 -20.56 -14.40 -9.54
C ASN A 107 -20.08 -14.82 -10.95
N ASN A 108 -18.86 -15.34 -11.08
CA ASN A 108 -18.33 -15.97 -12.30
C ASN A 108 -18.19 -15.04 -13.52
N VAL A 109 -18.24 -13.71 -13.34
CA VAL A 109 -17.99 -12.71 -14.39
C VAL A 109 -16.50 -12.35 -14.40
N ASP A 110 -15.86 -12.25 -15.57
CA ASP A 110 -14.49 -11.73 -15.62
C ASP A 110 -14.48 -10.19 -15.55
N VAL A 111 -13.61 -9.66 -14.70
CA VAL A 111 -13.43 -8.22 -14.55
C VAL A 111 -12.00 -7.89 -14.97
N VAL A 112 -11.85 -7.54 -16.25
CA VAL A 112 -10.54 -7.37 -16.89
C VAL A 112 -9.79 -6.14 -16.39
N ARG A 113 -10.51 -5.08 -15.97
CA ARG A 113 -9.93 -3.87 -15.37
C ARG A 113 -10.89 -3.13 -14.43
N SER A 114 -10.34 -2.39 -13.47
CA SER A 114 -11.09 -1.46 -12.64
C SER A 114 -10.33 -0.16 -12.42
N GLU A 115 -10.94 0.96 -12.82
CA GLU A 115 -10.29 2.27 -12.96
C GLU A 115 -11.20 3.41 -12.44
N ASN A 116 -10.75 4.66 -12.60
CA ASN A 116 -11.63 5.83 -12.41
C ASN A 116 -12.35 6.14 -13.73
N ALA A 117 -13.57 6.68 -13.66
CA ALA A 117 -14.17 7.30 -14.84
C ALA A 117 -13.44 8.61 -15.19
N ASP A 118 -13.79 9.20 -16.34
CA ASP A 118 -13.26 10.50 -16.78
C ASP A 118 -13.52 11.66 -15.78
N ASN A 119 -14.54 11.52 -14.93
CA ASN A 119 -14.90 12.45 -13.88
C ASN A 119 -15.65 11.77 -12.70
N PHE A 120 -15.75 12.46 -11.55
CA PHE A 120 -16.41 11.95 -10.33
C PHE A 120 -17.84 12.52 -10.09
N ASN A 121 -18.50 13.02 -11.14
CA ASN A 121 -19.81 13.64 -11.04
C ASN A 121 -20.99 12.75 -11.46
N TYR A 122 -20.74 11.48 -11.83
CA TYR A 122 -21.80 10.54 -12.19
C TYR A 122 -22.80 10.39 -11.04
N THR A 123 -24.03 10.84 -11.26
CA THR A 123 -25.12 10.73 -10.29
C THR A 123 -25.72 9.33 -10.27
N GLN A 124 -25.76 8.67 -11.43
CA GLN A 124 -26.33 7.35 -11.62
C GLN A 124 -25.26 6.34 -12.04
N THR A 125 -25.42 5.13 -11.51
CA THR A 125 -24.67 3.93 -11.87
C THR A 125 -25.27 3.36 -13.15
N MET A 126 -24.43 2.99 -14.12
CA MET A 126 -24.86 2.58 -15.45
C MET A 126 -24.15 1.31 -15.87
N LEU A 127 -24.90 0.37 -16.44
CA LEU A 127 -24.37 -0.83 -17.09
C LEU A 127 -24.53 -0.64 -18.60
N ILE A 128 -23.42 -0.51 -19.30
CA ILE A 128 -23.37 -0.17 -20.72
C ILE A 128 -22.90 -1.39 -21.51
N LEU A 129 -23.73 -1.85 -22.45
CA LEU A 129 -23.37 -2.87 -23.43
C LEU A 129 -22.52 -2.27 -24.55
N ARG A 130 -21.34 -2.86 -24.80
CA ARG A 130 -20.32 -2.40 -25.76
C ARG A 130 -20.23 -3.25 -27.03
N ASN A 131 -20.82 -4.44 -27.03
CA ASN A 131 -20.98 -5.31 -28.18
C ASN A 131 -22.49 -5.50 -28.50
N GLU A 132 -22.87 -6.54 -29.21
CA GLU A 132 -24.28 -6.91 -29.46
C GLU A 132 -24.75 -8.13 -28.63
N ASN A 133 -23.95 -8.59 -27.66
CA ASN A 133 -24.28 -9.77 -26.85
C ASN A 133 -25.23 -9.44 -25.70
N LEU A 134 -26.52 -9.57 -26.01
CA LEU A 134 -27.59 -9.40 -25.03
C LEU A 134 -27.57 -10.46 -23.92
N GLU A 135 -26.97 -11.64 -24.10
CA GLU A 135 -26.97 -12.68 -23.07
C GLU A 135 -26.08 -12.27 -21.87
N ASP A 136 -24.91 -11.72 -22.16
CA ASP A 136 -23.96 -11.20 -21.17
C ASP A 136 -24.55 -10.04 -20.38
N LEU A 137 -25.16 -9.08 -21.09
CA LEU A 137 -25.88 -7.97 -20.47
C LEU A 137 -26.98 -8.47 -19.53
N ASN A 138 -27.80 -9.42 -20.00
CA ASN A 138 -28.87 -10.02 -19.22
C ASN A 138 -28.34 -10.75 -17.98
N TYR A 139 -27.17 -11.38 -18.05
CA TYR A 139 -26.52 -12.05 -16.93
C TYR A 139 -26.05 -11.03 -15.89
N VAL A 140 -25.21 -10.07 -16.28
CA VAL A 140 -24.61 -9.09 -15.35
C VAL A 140 -25.66 -8.15 -14.77
N ALA A 141 -26.66 -7.71 -15.54
CA ALA A 141 -27.79 -6.94 -15.03
C ALA A 141 -28.56 -7.69 -13.92
N LYS A 142 -28.86 -8.98 -14.12
CA LYS A 142 -29.53 -9.82 -13.10
C LYS A 142 -28.65 -10.02 -11.86
N THR A 143 -27.35 -10.25 -12.03
CA THR A 143 -26.37 -10.32 -10.93
C THR A 143 -26.34 -9.01 -10.13
N LEU A 144 -26.45 -7.86 -10.81
CA LEU A 144 -26.56 -6.57 -10.14
C LEU A 144 -27.95 -6.33 -9.53
N GLY A 145 -29.00 -7.02 -9.98
CA GLY A 145 -30.38 -6.86 -9.53
C GLY A 145 -31.17 -5.81 -10.32
N LEU A 146 -30.73 -5.50 -11.54
CA LEU A 146 -31.39 -4.61 -12.50
C LEU A 146 -32.32 -5.41 -13.43
N ASP A 147 -33.39 -4.79 -13.94
CA ASP A 147 -34.24 -5.38 -15.00
C ASP A 147 -33.70 -4.93 -16.38
N PRO A 148 -33.12 -5.83 -17.21
CA PRO A 148 -32.50 -5.46 -18.49
C PRO A 148 -33.45 -4.76 -19.46
N GLY A 149 -34.75 -5.05 -19.38
CA GLY A 149 -35.75 -4.48 -20.29
C GLY A 149 -36.49 -3.25 -19.75
N LYS A 150 -36.17 -2.79 -18.53
CA LYS A 150 -36.91 -1.70 -17.86
C LYS A 150 -36.10 -0.73 -17.02
N ASP A 151 -34.93 -1.12 -16.51
CA ASP A 151 -34.13 -0.23 -15.67
C ASP A 151 -33.36 0.77 -16.55
N PRO A 152 -33.57 2.09 -16.39
CA PRO A 152 -32.92 3.11 -17.23
C PRO A 152 -31.40 3.19 -17.03
N ARG A 153 -30.83 2.45 -16.05
CA ARG A 153 -29.37 2.29 -15.89
C ARG A 153 -28.76 1.32 -16.90
N VAL A 154 -29.56 0.52 -17.59
CA VAL A 154 -29.12 -0.41 -18.63
C VAL A 154 -29.13 0.31 -19.97
N ILE A 155 -27.93 0.45 -20.57
CA ILE A 155 -27.69 1.27 -21.76
C ILE A 155 -27.05 0.39 -22.84
N HIS A 156 -27.50 0.56 -24.09
CA HIS A 156 -26.90 -0.08 -25.25
C HIS A 156 -26.10 1.00 -26.00
N GLN A 157 -24.77 0.90 -25.98
CA GLN A 157 -23.89 1.83 -26.68
C GLN A 157 -22.64 1.09 -27.19
N PRO A 158 -22.77 0.36 -28.32
CA PRO A 158 -21.67 -0.40 -28.90
C PRO A 158 -20.44 0.46 -29.20
N ASP A 159 -19.26 -0.09 -28.93
CA ASP A 159 -17.97 0.54 -29.15
C ASP A 159 -16.87 -0.54 -29.29
N GLU A 160 -16.66 -1.03 -30.52
CA GLU A 160 -15.66 -2.07 -30.83
C GLU A 160 -14.20 -1.65 -30.52
N SER A 161 -13.94 -0.36 -30.22
CA SER A 161 -12.61 0.08 -29.78
C SER A 161 -12.31 -0.28 -28.31
N LEU A 162 -13.36 -0.50 -27.52
CA LEU A 162 -13.28 -1.02 -26.16
C LEU A 162 -13.35 -2.54 -26.23
N SER A 163 -12.18 -3.20 -26.10
CA SER A 163 -12.09 -4.66 -25.97
C SER A 163 -12.61 -5.10 -24.60
N VAL A 164 -13.94 -5.07 -24.44
CA VAL A 164 -14.78 -5.51 -23.32
C VAL A 164 -16.22 -5.66 -23.83
N ASP A 165 -17.02 -6.51 -23.19
CA ASP A 165 -18.44 -6.66 -23.53
C ASP A 165 -19.29 -5.62 -22.80
N LEU A 166 -18.92 -5.27 -21.57
CA LEU A 166 -19.67 -4.38 -20.70
C LEU A 166 -18.79 -3.34 -19.97
N THR A 167 -19.27 -2.09 -19.88
CA THR A 167 -18.74 -1.08 -18.96
C THR A 167 -19.72 -0.87 -17.80
N LEU A 168 -19.28 -1.05 -16.56
CA LEU A 168 -20.04 -0.68 -15.36
C LEU A 168 -19.49 0.63 -14.76
N ILE A 169 -20.20 1.74 -14.98
CA ILE A 169 -19.85 3.04 -14.38
C ILE A 169 -20.57 3.18 -13.04
N LEU A 170 -19.82 3.28 -11.94
CA LEU A 170 -20.35 3.41 -10.58
C LEU A 170 -20.64 4.88 -10.25
N GLY A 171 -21.92 5.23 -10.14
CA GLY A 171 -22.38 6.57 -9.80
C GLY A 171 -22.64 6.76 -8.31
N LYS A 172 -23.04 7.96 -7.92
CA LYS A 172 -23.34 8.32 -6.51
C LYS A 172 -24.54 7.56 -5.93
N ASP A 173 -25.39 6.96 -6.76
CA ASP A 173 -26.50 6.09 -6.36
C ASP A 173 -26.12 4.59 -6.23
N PHE A 174 -24.83 4.20 -6.24
CA PHE A 174 -24.41 2.80 -6.18
C PHE A 174 -25.06 1.99 -5.04
N ASN A 175 -25.35 2.65 -3.91
CA ASN A 175 -26.04 2.09 -2.75
C ASN A 175 -27.52 1.73 -2.99
N SER A 176 -28.12 2.23 -4.06
CA SER A 176 -29.47 1.83 -4.52
C SER A 176 -29.47 0.49 -5.27
N ILE A 177 -28.30 0.03 -5.73
CA ILE A 177 -28.13 -1.30 -6.34
C ILE A 177 -27.95 -2.32 -5.22
N LYS A 178 -29.00 -3.13 -5.00
CA LYS A 178 -29.12 -4.05 -3.86
C LYS A 178 -27.93 -4.98 -3.71
N SER A 179 -27.43 -5.57 -4.80
CA SER A 179 -26.28 -6.48 -4.80
C SER A 179 -25.01 -5.80 -4.27
N ILE A 180 -24.68 -4.63 -4.83
CA ILE A 180 -23.52 -3.80 -4.47
C ILE A 180 -23.61 -3.40 -3.00
N GLN A 181 -24.76 -2.86 -2.55
CA GLN A 181 -24.96 -2.48 -1.16
C GLN A 181 -24.78 -3.67 -0.22
N THR A 182 -25.44 -4.81 -0.51
CA THR A 182 -25.33 -6.03 0.30
C THR A 182 -23.88 -6.53 0.38
N TYR A 183 -23.10 -6.44 -0.70
CA TYR A 183 -21.70 -6.89 -0.70
C TYR A 183 -20.76 -5.94 0.05
N ILE A 184 -21.04 -4.63 0.07
CA ILE A 184 -20.21 -3.64 0.76
C ILE A 184 -20.41 -3.67 2.29
N ASP A 185 -21.61 -4.05 2.74
CA ASP A 185 -22.01 -4.14 4.15
C ASP A 185 -21.51 -5.42 4.87
N ASN A 186 -20.99 -6.41 4.13
CA ASN A 186 -20.39 -7.64 4.67
C ASN A 186 -18.85 -7.59 4.66
#